data_AF-A0A075H7Y8-F1
#
_entry.id   AF-A0A075H7Y8-F1
#
_cell.length_a   1.000
_cell.length_b   1.000
_cell.length_c   1.000
_cell.angle_alpha   90.00
_cell.angle_beta   90.00
_cell.angle_gamma   90.00
#
_symmetry.space_group_name_H-M   'P 1'
#
loop_
_entity.id
_entity.type
_entity.pdbx_description
1 polymer ?
#
loop_
_entity_poly.entity_id
_entity_poly.type
_entity_poly.pdbx_seq_one_letter_code
_entity_poly.pdbx_strand_id
1 'polypeptide(L)'
;MTSHDNVHIPKESWPKFSWFLIEFALVIVVALVIAWQTSPLFEDYVYTYGWDCEQESQETNCSVEEEKSMDQTMLNWIFWSIVGAVFLGWYLLIRNFVFKKPIL
;
A
#
# COMPACT_ATOMS: atom_id res chain seq x y z
N MET A 1 -54.49 23.61 20.70
CA MET A 1 -53.63 22.94 19.71
C MET A 1 -52.22 22.91 20.28
N THR A 2 -51.86 21.83 20.98
CA THR A 2 -50.51 21.65 21.49
C THR A 2 -49.70 20.94 20.42
N SER A 3 -48.95 21.72 19.63
CA SER A 3 -47.94 21.17 18.73
C SER A 3 -46.81 20.62 19.60
N HIS A 4 -46.72 19.31 19.69
CA HIS A 4 -45.50 18.69 20.19
C HIS A 4 -44.48 18.75 19.06
N ASP A 5 -43.38 19.48 19.28
CA ASP A 5 -42.26 19.52 18.35
C ASP A 5 -41.70 18.09 18.19
N ASN A 6 -42.08 17.45 17.09
CA ASN A 6 -41.66 16.12 16.67
C ASN A 6 -40.48 16.18 15.70
N VAL A 7 -39.73 17.28 15.70
CA VAL A 7 -38.49 17.39 14.95
C VAL A 7 -37.41 16.61 15.71
N HIS A 8 -37.31 15.32 15.35
CA HIS A 8 -36.19 14.47 15.68
C HIS A 8 -34.97 14.98 14.89
N ILE A 9 -34.27 15.97 15.42
CA ILE A 9 -32.93 16.33 14.93
C ILE A 9 -31.99 15.21 15.37
N PRO A 10 -31.47 14.38 14.45
CA PRO A 10 -30.48 13.37 14.82
C PRO A 10 -29.24 14.11 15.31
N LYS A 11 -28.94 13.98 16.61
CA LYS A 11 -27.79 14.64 17.25
C LYS A 11 -26.44 14.01 16.88
N GLU A 12 -26.45 12.99 16.02
CA GLU A 12 -25.27 12.45 15.33
C GLU A 12 -25.53 12.47 13.83
N SER A 13 -25.10 13.53 13.15
CA SER A 13 -25.35 13.71 11.71
C SER A 13 -24.32 13.00 10.82
N TRP A 14 -23.35 12.28 11.37
CA TRP A 14 -22.30 11.61 10.61
C TRP A 14 -22.11 10.14 11.03
N PRO A 15 -22.11 9.18 10.08
CA PRO A 15 -21.90 7.78 10.40
C PRO A 15 -20.46 7.57 10.91
N LYS A 16 -20.31 6.78 11.98
CA LYS A 16 -19.00 6.47 12.59
C LYS A 16 -18.00 5.86 11.59
N PHE A 17 -18.49 5.19 10.56
CA PHE A 17 -17.68 4.68 9.45
C PHE A 17 -16.94 5.77 8.66
N SER A 18 -17.50 6.97 8.54
CA SER A 18 -16.85 8.06 7.80
C SER A 18 -15.54 8.53 8.46
N TRP A 19 -15.44 8.45 9.79
CA TRP A 19 -14.18 8.72 10.49
C TRP A 19 -13.09 7.71 10.12
N PHE A 20 -13.44 6.42 10.01
CA PHE A 20 -12.51 5.40 9.55
C PHE A 20 -12.08 5.59 8.11
N LEU A 21 -12.97 6.04 7.22
CA LEU A 21 -12.62 6.37 5.84
C LEU A 21 -11.65 7.55 5.74
N ILE A 22 -11.88 8.60 6.54
CA ILE A 22 -10.98 9.76 6.56
C ILE A 22 -9.59 9.36 7.06
N GLU A 23 -9.52 8.59 8.14
CA GLU A 23 -8.26 8.05 8.67
C GLU A 23 -7.56 7.17 7.62
N PHE A 24 -8.29 6.26 6.98
CA PHE A 24 -7.77 5.40 5.91
C PHE A 24 -7.20 6.21 4.74
N ALA A 25 -7.89 7.26 4.30
CA ALA A 25 -7.42 8.13 3.23
C ALA A 25 -6.12 8.85 3.62
N LEU A 26 -6.01 9.35 4.85
CA LEU A 26 -4.77 9.96 5.35
C LEU A 26 -3.61 8.96 5.41
N VAL A 27 -3.87 7.75 5.90
CA VAL A 27 -2.84 6.69 5.95
C VAL A 27 -2.41 6.25 4.57
N ILE A 28 -3.32 6.16 3.59
CA ILE A 28 -2.97 5.90 2.18
C ILE A 28 -2.00 6.96 1.68
N VAL A 29 -2.31 8.25 1.86
CA VAL A 29 -1.47 9.34 1.34
C VAL A 29 -0.07 9.25 1.94
N VAL A 30 0.04 9.05 3.26
CA VAL A 30 1.33 8.89 3.93
C VAL A 30 2.08 7.64 3.43
N ALA A 31 1.39 6.51 3.27
CA ALA A 31 1.99 5.27 2.80
C ALA A 31 2.52 5.40 1.35
N LEU A 32 1.78 6.07 0.46
CA LEU A 32 2.21 6.32 -0.91
C LEU A 32 3.44 7.24 -0.95
N VAL A 33 3.48 8.30 -0.12
CA VAL A 33 4.66 9.17 -0.02
C VAL A 33 5.87 8.37 0.45
N ILE A 34 5.72 7.55 1.49
CA ILE A 34 6.82 6.69 1.98
C ILE A 34 7.29 5.73 0.88
N ALA A 35 6.36 5.03 0.21
CA ALA A 35 6.70 4.09 -0.85
C ALA A 35 7.40 4.77 -2.05
N TRP A 36 7.02 6.01 -2.36
CA TRP A 36 7.69 6.80 -3.40
C TRP A 36 9.08 7.28 -2.99
N GLN A 37 9.28 7.62 -1.71
CA GLN A 37 10.59 8.00 -1.19
C GLN A 37 11.55 6.80 -1.10
N THR A 38 11.03 5.60 -0.90
CA THR A 38 11.85 4.39 -0.79
C THR A 38 12.04 3.65 -2.11
N SER A 39 11.26 3.92 -3.15
CA SER A 39 11.42 3.27 -4.47
C SER A 39 12.84 3.32 -5.06
N PRO A 40 13.59 4.44 -5.04
CA PRO A 40 14.94 4.46 -5.62
C PRO A 40 15.92 3.55 -4.87
N LEU A 41 15.65 3.21 -3.61
CA LEU A 41 16.48 2.27 -2.85
C LEU A 41 16.36 0.85 -3.39
N PHE A 42 15.22 0.48 -3.98
CA PHE A 42 14.96 -0.88 -4.44
C PHE A 42 15.26 -1.08 -5.92
N GLU A 43 15.29 0.00 -6.71
CA GLU A 43 15.68 -0.05 -8.14
C GLU A 43 17.06 -0.70 -8.33
N ASP A 44 18.00 -0.46 -7.41
CA ASP A 44 19.34 -1.05 -7.48
C ASP A 44 19.42 -2.54 -7.11
N TYR A 45 18.42 -3.07 -6.40
CA TYR A 45 18.40 -4.48 -5.98
C TYR A 45 17.60 -5.38 -6.92
N VAL A 46 16.81 -4.81 -7.83
CA VAL A 46 15.82 -5.55 -8.64
C VAL A 46 16.30 -5.77 -10.08
N TYR A 47 17.59 -5.56 -10.34
CA TYR A 47 18.20 -6.01 -11.60
C TYR A 47 18.19 -7.54 -11.66
N THR A 48 17.61 -8.08 -12.73
CA THR A 48 17.65 -9.51 -13.01
C THR A 48 18.53 -9.72 -14.23
N TYR A 49 19.32 -10.80 -14.20
CA TYR A 49 20.00 -11.27 -15.39
C TYR A 49 19.04 -12.20 -16.12
N GLY A 50 18.73 -11.87 -17.37
CA GLY A 50 18.04 -12.79 -18.26
C GLY A 50 18.97 -13.91 -18.72
N TRP A 51 18.37 -14.93 -19.32
CA TRP A 51 19.11 -16.00 -19.98
C TRP A 51 18.74 -15.92 -21.45
N ASP A 52 19.71 -15.57 -22.29
CA ASP A 52 19.53 -15.71 -23.72
C ASP A 52 20.01 -17.12 -24.08
N CYS A 53 19.07 -17.92 -24.59
CA CYS A 53 19.31 -19.31 -24.94
C CYS A 53 19.18 -19.44 -26.46
N GLU A 54 20.31 -19.59 -27.12
CA GLU A 54 20.36 -19.84 -28.55
C GLU A 54 20.36 -21.36 -28.80
N GLN A 55 19.48 -21.82 -29.71
CA GLN A 55 19.34 -23.23 -30.05
C GLN A 55 20.27 -23.60 -31.21
N GLU A 56 21.46 -24.12 -30.90
CA GLU A 56 22.37 -24.64 -31.92
C GLU A 56 22.23 -26.17 -32.05
N SER A 57 21.33 -26.57 -32.95
CA SER A 57 21.24 -27.88 -33.63
C SER A 57 21.15 -29.19 -32.81
N GLN A 58 21.35 -29.19 -31.49
CA GLN A 58 21.05 -30.28 -30.54
C GLN A 58 21.45 -29.94 -29.09
N GLU A 59 22.22 -28.87 -28.87
CA GLU A 59 22.57 -28.35 -27.54
C GLU A 59 21.95 -26.96 -27.36
N THR A 60 21.41 -26.70 -26.17
CA THR A 60 20.88 -25.39 -25.79
C THR A 60 21.94 -24.67 -24.99
N ASN A 61 22.58 -23.65 -25.59
CA ASN A 61 23.61 -22.89 -24.93
C ASN A 61 22.97 -21.64 -24.33
N CYS A 62 22.88 -21.59 -23.01
CA CYS A 62 22.33 -20.44 -22.30
C CYS A 62 23.49 -19.63 -21.75
N SER A 63 23.59 -18.38 -22.18
CA SER A 63 24.51 -17.40 -21.62
C SER A 63 23.75 -16.38 -20.79
N VAL A 64 24.41 -15.83 -19.78
CA VAL A 64 23.82 -14.78 -18.95
C VAL A 64 23.78 -13.51 -19.80
N GLU A 65 22.60 -12.92 -20.00
CA GLU A 65 22.47 -11.66 -20.73
C GLU A 65 23.30 -10.57 -20.05
N GLU A 66 24.13 -9.87 -20.82
CA GLU A 66 24.94 -8.75 -20.32
C GLU A 66 24.07 -7.49 -20.06
N GLU A 67 22.85 -7.47 -20.59
CA GLU A 67 21.91 -6.37 -20.45
C GLU A 67 21.11 -6.49 -19.15
N LYS A 68 21.41 -5.63 -18.18
CA LYS A 68 20.61 -5.51 -16.95
C LYS A 68 19.20 -5.01 -17.30
N SER A 69 18.21 -5.89 -17.20
CA SER A 69 16.81 -5.49 -17.31
C SER A 69 16.22 -5.26 -15.92
N MET A 70 15.46 -4.18 -15.76
CA MET A 70 14.79 -3.85 -14.51
C MET A 70 13.46 -4.61 -14.46
N ASP A 71 13.31 -5.52 -13.50
CA ASP A 71 12.05 -6.25 -13.33
C ASP A 71 10.97 -5.35 -12.71
N GLN A 72 10.18 -4.73 -13.59
CA GLN A 72 9.04 -3.89 -13.23
C GLN A 72 8.02 -4.65 -12.37
N THR A 73 7.87 -5.96 -12.55
CA THR A 73 6.92 -6.77 -11.77
C THR A 73 7.35 -6.83 -10.33
N MET A 74 8.62 -7.13 -10.09
CA MET A 74 9.21 -7.17 -8.75
C MET A 74 9.17 -5.79 -8.08
N LEU A 75 9.48 -4.71 -8.80
CA LEU A 75 9.36 -3.35 -8.26
C LEU A 75 7.92 -2.99 -7.84
N ASN A 76 6.93 -3.36 -8.65
CA ASN A 76 5.52 -3.14 -8.31
C ASN A 76 5.13 -3.92 -7.04
N TRP A 77 5.58 -5.17 -6.90
CA TRP A 77 5.34 -5.96 -5.69
C TRP A 77 5.98 -5.35 -4.46
N ILE A 78 7.23 -4.90 -4.58
CA ILE A 78 7.94 -4.23 -3.48
C ILE A 78 7.22 -2.95 -3.08
N PHE A 79 6.82 -2.12 -4.04
CA PHE A 79 6.05 -0.90 -3.79
C PHE A 79 4.78 -1.17 -2.97
N TRP A 80 3.95 -2.12 -3.39
CA TRP A 80 2.73 -2.46 -2.68
C TRP A 80 2.98 -3.15 -1.33
N SER A 81 4.09 -3.87 -1.18
CA SER A 81 4.50 -4.46 0.10
C SER A 81 4.81 -3.38 1.15
N ILE A 82 5.46 -2.29 0.74
CA ILE A 82 5.80 -1.16 1.61
C ILE A 82 4.53 -0.45 2.05
N VAL A 83 3.61 -0.20 1.10
CA VAL A 83 2.28 0.35 1.41
C VAL A 83 1.59 -0.55 2.44
N GLY A 84 1.50 -1.86 2.18
CA GLY A 84 0.90 -2.83 3.09
C GLY A 84 1.55 -2.87 4.48
N ALA A 85 2.88 -2.76 4.56
CA ALA A 85 3.61 -2.73 5.83
C ALA A 85 3.28 -1.48 6.66
N VAL A 86 3.14 -0.31 6.03
CA VAL A 86 2.71 0.92 6.71
C VAL A 86 1.29 0.77 7.25
N PHE A 87 0.38 0.16 6.48
CA PHE A 87 -0.97 -0.14 6.94
C PHE A 87 -0.98 -1.07 8.16
N LEU A 88 -0.23 -2.16 8.11
CA LEU A 88 -0.12 -3.09 9.24
C LEU A 88 0.45 -2.38 10.48
N GLY A 89 1.52 -1.59 10.31
CA GLY A 89 2.09 -0.79 11.41
C GLY A 89 1.09 0.19 12.00
N TRP A 90 0.33 0.90 11.17
CA TRP A 90 -0.66 1.88 11.63
C TRP A 90 -1.82 1.20 12.38
N TYR A 91 -2.48 0.22 11.76
CA TYR A 91 -3.71 -0.35 12.30
C TYR A 91 -3.47 -1.36 13.43
N LEU A 92 -2.32 -2.04 13.46
CA LEU A 92 -2.00 -2.99 14.54
C LEU A 92 -1.28 -2.33 15.72
N LEU A 93 -0.37 -1.37 15.48
CA LEU A 93 0.42 -0.74 16.53
C LEU A 93 -0.20 0.58 16.96
N ILE A 94 -0.19 1.57 16.06
CA ILE A 94 -0.53 2.95 16.42
C ILE A 94 -1.99 3.06 16.85
N ARG A 95 -2.91 2.49 16.08
CA ARG A 95 -4.34 2.53 16.40
C ARG A 95 -4.66 1.83 17.72
N ASN A 96 -4.12 0.65 17.96
CA ASN A 96 -4.40 -0.12 19.18
C ASN A 96 -3.72 0.47 20.43
N PHE A 97 -2.54 1.08 20.27
CA PHE A 97 -1.76 1.60 21.39
C PHE A 97 -2.11 3.07 21.73
N VAL A 98 -2.35 3.91 20.72
CA VAL A 98 -2.62 5.35 20.88
C VAL A 98 -4.12 5.64 21.09
N PHE A 99 -5.00 5.00 20.33
CA PHE A 99 -6.44 5.22 20.41
C PHE A 99 -7.13 4.12 21.24
N LYS A 100 -6.81 4.03 22.53
CA LYS A 100 -7.53 3.17 23.50
C LYS A 100 -8.98 3.59 23.76
N LYS A 101 -9.42 4.75 23.24
CA LYS A 101 -10.80 5.23 23.41
C LYS A 101 -11.64 4.79 22.22
N PRO A 102 -12.87 4.27 22.43
CA PRO A 102 -13.82 4.11 21.33
C PRO A 102 -14.01 5.48 20.68
N ILE A 103 -13.85 5.52 19.37
CA ILE A 103 -14.24 6.67 18.55
C ILE A 103 -15.73 6.90 18.84
N LEU A 104 -16.08 8.13 19.25
CA LEU A 104 -17.37 8.55 19.82
C LEU A 104 -18.56 7.72 19.30
#